data_AF-A0A6B3DV36-F1
#
_entry.id   AF-A0A6B3DV36-F1
#
_cell.length_a   1.000
_cell.length_b   1.000
_cell.length_c   1.000
_cell.angle_alpha   90.00
_cell.angle_beta   90.00
_cell.angle_gamma   90.00
#
_symmetry.space_group_name_H-M   'P 1'
#
loop_
_entity.id
_entity.type
_entity.pdbx_description
1 polymer ?
#
loop_
_entity_poly.entity_id
_entity_poly.type
_entity_poly.pdbx_seq_one_letter_code
_entity_poly.pdbx_strand_id
1 'polypeptide(L)'
;APGVVLDDADTTDGPAPARLSAAEVRSWRTGAAFALRLLRARHAGHAGELAAGLRSLMPVPVDDGDGAHHSGSSAEMFGGVALSRPVCARAFAETLVHEMQHSKLLAVTHLVDLLTPAGPDEPPRLHYAPWRDDPRPLPGLLHGTYAFLSVARFWAVEAAAERDPEERYRAQVRCARWRGAAARAADVILTDGADRLTPTGRRFVTAMAHALADLNATPLPASAVREADRQAADHRERHRAAGERRGRHRTDDNPVR
;
A
#
# COMPACT_ATOMS: atom_id res chain seq x y z
N ALA A 1 -24.63 1.69 9.46
CA ALA A 1 -23.42 2.42 9.01
C ALA A 1 -23.83 3.27 7.82
N PRO A 2 -23.40 4.55 7.72
CA PRO A 2 -23.63 5.34 6.52
C PRO A 2 -23.07 4.55 5.32
N GLY A 3 -23.86 4.44 4.25
CA GLY A 3 -23.52 3.62 3.09
C GLY A 3 -22.29 4.18 2.37
N VAL A 4 -21.36 3.30 2.00
CA VAL A 4 -20.24 3.68 1.12
C VAL A 4 -20.82 4.07 -0.24
N VAL A 5 -20.50 5.27 -0.69
CA VAL A 5 -20.97 5.82 -1.98
C VAL A 5 -19.98 5.45 -3.08
N LEU A 6 -20.50 5.14 -4.27
CA LEU A 6 -19.67 5.09 -5.47
C LEU A 6 -19.71 6.48 -6.09
N ASP A 7 -18.57 7.16 -6.12
CA ASP A 7 -18.43 8.52 -6.62
C ASP A 7 -17.76 8.48 -7.99
N ASP A 8 -18.55 8.64 -9.03
CA ASP A 8 -18.12 8.72 -10.43
C ASP A 8 -18.27 10.15 -10.99
N ALA A 9 -18.44 11.15 -10.11
CA ALA A 9 -18.72 12.53 -10.48
C ALA A 9 -17.48 13.43 -10.41
N ASP A 10 -16.59 13.22 -9.44
CA ASP A 10 -15.46 14.12 -9.18
C ASP A 10 -14.09 13.39 -9.25
N THR A 11 -13.07 14.07 -9.78
CA THR A 11 -11.66 13.62 -9.75
C THR A 11 -10.82 14.60 -8.93
N THR A 12 -9.80 14.10 -8.24
CA THR A 12 -8.85 14.95 -7.50
C THR A 12 -7.73 15.51 -8.38
N ASP A 13 -7.58 15.03 -9.63
CA ASP A 13 -6.76 15.60 -10.71
C ASP A 13 -6.97 14.77 -12.01
N GLY A 14 -7.29 15.38 -13.17
CA GLY A 14 -7.37 14.69 -14.48
C GLY A 14 -8.61 15.01 -15.33
N PRO A 15 -8.72 14.47 -16.57
CA PRO A 15 -9.90 14.67 -17.42
C PRO A 15 -11.18 14.16 -16.74
N ALA A 16 -12.32 14.79 -17.06
CA ALA A 16 -13.60 14.49 -16.45
C ALA A 16 -13.93 12.98 -16.51
N PRO A 17 -14.40 12.37 -15.42
CA PRO A 17 -14.68 10.94 -15.40
C PRO A 17 -15.78 10.62 -16.42
N ALA A 18 -15.56 9.57 -17.22
CA ALA A 18 -16.63 8.97 -17.98
C ALA A 18 -17.59 8.32 -16.97
N ARG A 19 -18.80 8.89 -16.83
CA ARG A 19 -19.85 8.33 -15.95
C ARG A 19 -19.99 6.84 -16.19
N LEU A 20 -20.03 6.08 -15.11
CA LEU A 20 -20.15 4.64 -15.22
C LEU A 20 -21.53 4.26 -15.80
N SER A 21 -21.54 3.28 -16.69
CA SER A 21 -22.79 2.63 -17.09
C SER A 21 -23.46 1.95 -15.89
N ALA A 22 -24.77 1.75 -15.96
CA ALA A 22 -25.50 1.04 -14.91
C ALA A 22 -24.96 -0.38 -14.66
N ALA A 23 -24.37 -1.02 -15.69
CA ALA A 23 -23.74 -2.33 -15.56
C ALA A 23 -22.43 -2.26 -14.74
N GLU A 24 -21.61 -1.24 -14.99
CA GLU A 24 -20.38 -1.00 -14.24
C GLU A 24 -20.66 -0.64 -12.79
N VAL A 25 -21.65 0.22 -12.52
CA VAL A 25 -22.09 0.54 -11.15
C VAL A 25 -22.51 -0.72 -10.40
N ARG A 26 -23.28 -1.61 -11.03
CA ARG A 26 -23.67 -2.89 -10.41
C ARG A 26 -22.46 -3.78 -10.14
N SER A 27 -21.51 -3.85 -11.07
CA SER A 27 -20.27 -4.62 -10.91
C SER A 27 -19.44 -4.12 -9.72
N TRP A 28 -19.23 -2.80 -9.62
CA TRP A 28 -18.54 -2.17 -8.50
C TRP A 28 -19.22 -2.44 -7.15
N ARG A 29 -20.54 -2.20 -7.07
CA ARG A 29 -21.31 -2.46 -5.84
C ARG A 29 -21.23 -3.92 -5.41
N THR A 30 -21.30 -4.84 -6.37
CA THR A 30 -21.21 -6.29 -6.11
C THR A 30 -19.81 -6.67 -5.60
N GLY A 31 -18.75 -6.19 -6.27
CA GLY A 31 -17.37 -6.42 -5.84
C GLY A 31 -17.10 -5.88 -4.44
N ALA A 32 -17.49 -4.62 -4.17
CA ALA A 32 -17.35 -4.00 -2.87
C ALA A 32 -18.14 -4.74 -1.77
N ALA A 33 -19.37 -5.18 -2.06
CA ALA A 33 -20.16 -5.97 -1.11
C ALA A 33 -19.48 -7.30 -0.75
N PHE A 34 -18.92 -8.01 -1.73
CA PHE A 34 -18.18 -9.24 -1.48
C PHE A 34 -16.90 -9.00 -0.67
N ALA A 35 -16.15 -7.94 -0.99
CA ALA A 35 -14.95 -7.54 -0.25
C ALA A 35 -15.27 -7.22 1.21
N LEU A 36 -16.28 -6.38 1.46
CA LEU A 36 -16.72 -6.02 2.81
C LEU A 36 -17.24 -7.23 3.59
N ARG A 37 -17.92 -8.18 2.93
CA ARG A 37 -18.36 -9.43 3.57
C ARG A 37 -17.17 -10.29 3.98
N LEU A 38 -16.15 -10.43 3.11
CA LEU A 38 -14.91 -11.13 3.44
C LEU A 38 -14.23 -10.51 4.66
N LEU A 39 -14.09 -9.18 4.67
CA LEU A 39 -13.46 -8.45 5.76
C LEU A 39 -14.23 -8.61 7.08
N ARG A 40 -15.57 -8.53 7.07
CA ARG A 40 -16.37 -8.79 8.28
C ARG A 40 -16.23 -10.22 8.80
N ALA A 41 -16.11 -11.20 7.91
CA ALA A 41 -16.04 -12.60 8.29
C ALA A 41 -14.68 -13.01 8.87
N ARG A 42 -13.57 -12.40 8.40
CA ARG A 42 -12.21 -12.86 8.73
C ARG A 42 -11.30 -11.77 9.31
N HIS A 43 -11.60 -10.50 9.08
CA HIS A 43 -10.73 -9.36 9.37
C HIS A 43 -11.49 -8.29 10.18
N ALA A 44 -12.09 -8.69 11.31
CA ALA A 44 -13.01 -7.85 12.08
C ALA A 44 -12.43 -6.47 12.44
N GLY A 45 -11.14 -6.39 12.77
CA GLY A 45 -10.45 -5.12 13.04
C GLY A 45 -10.47 -4.18 11.83
N HIS A 46 -10.04 -4.65 10.66
CA HIS A 46 -10.07 -3.86 9.42
C HIS A 46 -11.49 -3.54 8.96
N ALA A 47 -12.45 -4.45 9.16
CA ALA A 47 -13.85 -4.16 8.89
C ALA A 47 -14.39 -3.01 9.76
N GLY A 48 -13.97 -2.95 11.03
CA GLY A 48 -14.26 -1.85 11.93
C GLY A 48 -13.64 -0.52 11.48
N GLU A 49 -12.37 -0.54 11.06
CA GLU A 49 -11.67 0.63 10.51
C GLU A 49 -12.40 1.17 9.27
N LEU A 50 -12.76 0.30 8.32
CA LEU A 50 -13.50 0.69 7.13
C LEU A 50 -14.90 1.21 7.46
N ALA A 51 -15.60 0.60 8.41
CA ALA A 51 -16.91 1.10 8.83
C ALA A 51 -16.81 2.49 9.47
N ALA A 52 -15.72 2.78 10.18
CA ALA A 52 -15.47 4.07 10.81
C ALA A 52 -15.01 5.14 9.80
N GLY A 53 -14.17 4.76 8.82
CA GLY A 53 -13.46 5.72 7.97
C GLY A 53 -13.91 5.78 6.51
N LEU A 54 -14.30 4.66 5.88
CA LEU A 54 -14.61 4.63 4.46
C LEU A 54 -15.95 5.33 4.18
N ARG A 55 -15.97 6.19 3.17
CA ARG A 55 -17.11 7.02 2.76
C ARG A 55 -17.41 6.89 1.28
N SER A 56 -16.39 6.92 0.43
CA SER A 56 -16.57 6.82 -1.02
C SER A 56 -15.51 5.96 -1.70
N LEU A 57 -15.92 5.38 -2.83
CA LEU A 57 -15.04 4.71 -3.79
C LEU A 57 -15.10 5.48 -5.09
N MET A 58 -13.93 5.90 -5.60
CA MET A 58 -13.79 6.57 -6.89
C MET A 58 -13.16 5.61 -7.89
N PRO A 59 -13.92 5.15 -8.89
CA PRO A 59 -13.40 4.36 -10.00
C PRO A 59 -12.35 5.16 -10.77
N VAL A 60 -11.15 4.60 -10.92
CA VAL A 60 -10.11 5.14 -11.80
C VAL A 60 -10.09 4.31 -13.08
N PRO A 61 -10.29 4.92 -14.26
CA PRO A 61 -10.10 4.23 -15.54
C PRO A 61 -8.67 3.70 -15.65
N VAL A 62 -8.53 2.52 -16.21
CA VAL A 62 -7.23 1.97 -16.65
C VAL A 62 -7.38 1.68 -18.13
N ASP A 63 -6.40 2.11 -18.92
CA ASP A 63 -6.35 1.76 -20.34
C ASP A 63 -6.22 0.24 -20.48
N ASP A 64 -7.04 -0.34 -21.37
CA ASP A 64 -7.05 -1.77 -21.69
C ASP A 64 -5.71 -2.18 -22.34
N GLY A 65 -4.68 -2.38 -21.52
CA GLY A 65 -3.34 -2.73 -21.98
C GLY A 65 -2.26 -2.68 -20.90
N ASP A 66 -2.45 -1.87 -19.85
CA ASP A 66 -1.37 -1.62 -18.88
C ASP A 66 -1.30 -2.71 -17.78
N GLY A 67 -2.36 -3.51 -17.59
CA GLY A 67 -2.41 -4.62 -16.62
C GLY A 67 -2.14 -4.22 -15.16
N ALA A 68 -1.92 -2.93 -14.90
CA ALA A 68 -1.49 -2.39 -13.64
C ALA A 68 -2.70 -2.12 -12.72
N HIS A 69 -2.56 -2.51 -11.46
CA HIS A 69 -3.51 -2.13 -10.42
C HIS A 69 -3.13 -0.74 -9.89
N HIS A 70 -4.02 0.23 -10.06
CA HIS A 70 -3.83 1.59 -9.56
C HIS A 70 -4.79 1.82 -8.40
N SER A 71 -4.26 2.22 -7.25
CA SER A 71 -5.06 2.73 -6.15
C SER A 71 -4.32 3.87 -5.46
N GLY A 72 -5.09 4.76 -4.83
CA GLY A 72 -4.55 5.86 -4.05
C GLY A 72 -5.59 6.47 -3.13
N SER A 73 -5.07 7.04 -2.04
CA SER A 73 -5.81 7.86 -1.08
C SER A 73 -5.02 9.14 -0.86
N SER A 74 -5.72 10.25 -0.64
CA SER A 74 -5.12 11.56 -0.37
C SER A 74 -5.64 12.14 0.95
N ALA A 75 -4.89 13.09 1.52
CA ALA A 75 -5.31 13.81 2.74
C ALA A 75 -6.60 14.61 2.50
N GLU A 76 -6.73 15.16 1.30
CA GLU A 76 -7.88 15.95 0.84
C GLU A 76 -9.13 15.09 0.60
N MET A 77 -8.97 13.76 0.62
CA MET A 77 -10.05 12.81 0.46
C MET A 77 -10.06 11.76 1.59
N PHE A 78 -10.01 12.20 2.85
CA PHE A 78 -10.07 11.29 3.98
C PHE A 78 -11.34 10.43 3.93
N GLY A 79 -11.15 9.10 3.88
CA GLY A 79 -12.26 8.16 3.75
C GLY A 79 -12.73 7.89 2.32
N GLY A 80 -12.13 8.54 1.33
CA GLY A 80 -12.32 8.22 -0.07
C GLY A 80 -11.15 7.39 -0.62
N VAL A 81 -11.46 6.44 -1.49
CA VAL A 81 -10.45 5.58 -2.12
C VAL A 81 -10.61 5.63 -3.63
N ALA A 82 -9.59 6.12 -4.31
CA ALA A 82 -9.48 6.04 -5.76
C ALA A 82 -8.85 4.70 -6.15
N LEU A 83 -9.49 3.91 -7.00
CA LEU A 83 -8.96 2.62 -7.43
C LEU A 83 -9.47 2.16 -8.79
N SER A 84 -8.61 1.46 -9.54
CA SER A 84 -9.04 0.66 -10.68
C SER A 84 -9.78 -0.57 -10.21
N ARG A 85 -10.69 -1.10 -11.04
CA ARG A 85 -11.56 -2.20 -10.65
C ARG A 85 -10.74 -3.46 -10.30
N PRO A 86 -10.78 -3.94 -9.05
CA PRO A 86 -10.02 -5.13 -8.68
C PRO A 86 -10.57 -6.38 -9.36
N VAL A 87 -9.67 -7.32 -9.69
CA VAL A 87 -10.00 -8.56 -10.43
C VAL A 87 -10.85 -9.55 -9.64
N CYS A 88 -10.86 -9.45 -8.31
CA CYS A 88 -11.68 -10.29 -7.44
C CYS A 88 -11.93 -9.63 -6.07
N ALA A 89 -12.86 -10.18 -5.29
CA ALA A 89 -13.23 -9.65 -3.97
C ALA A 89 -12.07 -9.63 -2.96
N ARG A 90 -11.13 -10.59 -3.06
CA ARG A 90 -9.95 -10.64 -2.18
C ARG A 90 -8.96 -9.51 -2.50
N ALA A 91 -8.70 -9.28 -3.78
CA ALA A 91 -7.87 -8.15 -4.23
C ALA A 91 -8.51 -6.81 -3.82
N PHE A 92 -9.83 -6.70 -3.97
CA PHE A 92 -10.57 -5.51 -3.52
C PHE A 92 -10.43 -5.30 -2.01
N ALA A 93 -10.62 -6.35 -1.21
CA ALA A 93 -10.46 -6.28 0.23
C ALA A 93 -9.04 -5.85 0.65
N GLU A 94 -8.01 -6.41 0.02
CA GLU A 94 -6.61 -6.00 0.23
C GLU A 94 -6.40 -4.51 -0.08
N THR A 95 -6.89 -4.03 -1.23
CA THR A 95 -6.80 -2.60 -1.60
C THR A 95 -7.49 -1.71 -0.57
N LEU A 96 -8.70 -2.06 -0.12
CA LEU A 96 -9.39 -1.26 0.89
C LEU A 96 -8.63 -1.20 2.21
N VAL A 97 -8.06 -2.32 2.65
CA VAL A 97 -7.22 -2.37 3.85
C VAL A 97 -6.01 -1.46 3.69
N HIS A 98 -5.31 -1.56 2.55
CA HIS A 98 -4.14 -0.75 2.22
C HIS A 98 -4.44 0.75 2.27
N GLU A 99 -5.47 1.17 1.52
CA GLU A 99 -5.84 2.57 1.35
C GLU A 99 -6.39 3.19 2.64
N MET A 100 -7.12 2.41 3.44
CA MET A 100 -7.55 2.85 4.76
C MET A 100 -6.37 3.11 5.71
N GLN A 101 -5.28 2.32 5.63
CA GLN A 101 -4.10 2.59 6.43
C GLN A 101 -3.39 3.89 6.02
N HIS A 102 -3.37 4.22 4.72
CA HIS A 102 -2.88 5.51 4.26
C HIS A 102 -3.72 6.66 4.82
N SER A 103 -5.04 6.58 4.70
CA SER A 103 -5.96 7.57 5.28
C SER A 103 -5.75 7.74 6.78
N LYS A 104 -5.65 6.63 7.52
CA LYS A 104 -5.43 6.61 8.97
C LYS A 104 -4.10 7.27 9.36
N LEU A 105 -3.02 6.94 8.67
CA LEU A 105 -1.72 7.54 8.97
C LEU A 105 -1.70 9.03 8.61
N LEU A 106 -2.31 9.43 7.50
CA LEU A 106 -2.46 10.85 7.14
C LEU A 106 -3.15 11.63 8.28
N ALA A 107 -4.26 11.11 8.81
CA ALA A 107 -4.94 11.71 9.95
C ALA A 107 -4.06 11.80 11.21
N VAL A 108 -3.25 10.77 11.49
CA VAL A 108 -2.29 10.80 12.61
C VAL A 108 -1.23 11.89 12.38
N THR A 109 -0.68 11.99 11.17
CA THR A 109 0.36 12.97 10.84
C THR A 109 -0.16 14.42 10.80
N HIS A 110 -1.47 14.62 10.63
CA HIS A 110 -2.09 15.95 10.80
C HIS A 110 -2.15 16.41 12.26
N LEU A 111 -2.13 15.47 13.22
CA LEU A 111 -2.23 15.76 14.64
C LEU A 111 -0.87 15.73 15.34
N VAL A 112 0.07 14.93 14.83
CA VAL A 112 1.36 14.67 15.47
C VAL A 112 2.45 14.54 14.42
N ASP A 113 3.51 15.32 14.58
CA ASP A 113 4.70 15.21 13.74
C ASP A 113 5.47 13.92 14.03
N LEU A 114 5.51 13.02 13.05
CA LEU A 114 6.36 11.83 13.08
C LEU A 114 7.75 12.09 12.48
N LEU A 115 7.85 13.08 11.59
CA LEU A 115 9.08 13.45 10.91
C LEU A 115 9.39 14.92 11.15
N THR A 116 10.67 15.26 11.27
CA THR A 116 11.12 16.64 11.24
C THR A 116 10.94 17.22 9.83
N PRO A 117 10.55 18.50 9.70
CA PRO A 117 10.49 19.17 8.40
C PRO A 117 11.83 19.11 7.68
N ALA A 118 11.82 19.00 6.35
CA ALA A 118 13.05 19.16 5.57
C ALA A 118 13.46 20.62 5.56
N GLY A 119 14.76 20.89 5.46
CA GLY A 119 15.23 22.25 5.16
C GLY A 119 14.65 22.72 3.81
N PRO A 120 14.38 24.02 3.64
CA PRO A 120 13.75 24.55 2.42
C PRO A 120 14.52 24.22 1.12
N ASP A 121 15.84 24.02 1.21
CA ASP A 121 16.71 23.70 0.08
C ASP A 121 17.33 22.29 0.15
N GLU A 122 16.88 21.44 1.09
CA GLU A 122 17.40 20.08 1.21
C GLU A 122 16.70 19.15 0.19
N PRO A 123 17.40 18.59 -0.81
CA PRO A 123 16.79 17.64 -1.72
C PRO A 123 16.34 16.39 -0.94
N PRO A 124 15.16 15.84 -1.24
CA PRO A 124 14.65 14.70 -0.49
C PRO A 124 15.56 13.50 -0.68
N ARG A 125 16.05 12.92 0.42
CA ARG A 125 16.71 11.62 0.39
C ARG A 125 15.72 10.58 -0.10
N LEU A 126 16.11 9.85 -1.14
CA LEU A 126 15.28 8.85 -1.80
C LEU A 126 15.70 7.45 -1.37
N HIS A 127 14.71 6.64 -1.01
CA HIS A 127 14.91 5.29 -0.49
C HIS A 127 14.23 4.26 -1.40
N TYR A 128 14.76 3.04 -1.39
CA TYR A 128 14.12 1.91 -2.06
C TYR A 128 12.77 1.57 -1.42
N ALA A 129 11.72 1.46 -2.25
CA ALA A 129 10.38 1.04 -1.82
C ALA A 129 10.06 -0.36 -2.39
N PRO A 130 9.91 -1.41 -1.58
CA PRO A 130 9.72 -2.79 -2.06
C PRO A 130 8.41 -3.09 -2.83
N TRP A 131 7.56 -2.09 -3.00
CA TRP A 131 6.21 -2.19 -3.58
C TRP A 131 6.02 -1.24 -4.77
N ARG A 132 7.06 -0.48 -5.16
CA ARG A 132 7.03 0.46 -6.28
C ARG A 132 8.35 0.43 -7.02
N ASP A 133 8.28 0.67 -8.33
CA ASP A 133 9.46 0.72 -9.18
C ASP A 133 10.23 2.05 -9.07
N ASP A 134 9.63 3.11 -8.52
CA ASP A 134 10.28 4.39 -8.22
C ASP A 134 10.73 4.49 -6.75
N PRO A 135 11.90 5.12 -6.47
CA PRO A 135 12.33 5.37 -5.10
C PRO A 135 11.45 6.44 -4.44
N ARG A 136 11.34 6.39 -3.11
CA ARG A 136 10.41 7.21 -2.34
C ARG A 136 11.15 8.11 -1.35
N PRO A 137 10.69 9.36 -1.13
CA PRO A 137 11.15 10.14 0.01
C PRO A 137 10.72 9.47 1.33
N LEU A 138 11.38 9.80 2.43
CA LEU A 138 11.12 9.17 3.73
C LEU A 138 9.64 9.17 4.18
N PRO A 139 8.86 10.27 4.04
CA PRO A 139 7.43 10.24 4.33
C PRO A 139 6.68 9.19 3.50
N GLY A 140 7.00 9.08 2.20
CA GLY A 140 6.40 8.09 1.31
C GLY A 140 6.76 6.65 1.69
N LEU A 141 7.99 6.42 2.17
CA LEU A 141 8.41 5.11 2.67
C LEU A 141 7.69 4.75 3.98
N LEU A 142 7.56 5.71 4.90
CA LEU A 142 6.81 5.54 6.15
C LEU A 142 5.34 5.14 5.88
N HIS A 143 4.68 5.86 4.99
CA HIS A 143 3.30 5.56 4.60
C HIS A 143 3.15 4.17 4.01
N GLY A 144 4.01 3.80 3.06
CA GLY A 144 3.97 2.46 2.47
C GLY A 144 4.26 1.36 3.50
N THR A 145 5.22 1.57 4.40
CA THR A 145 5.56 0.59 5.46
C THR A 145 4.37 0.34 6.37
N TYR A 146 3.64 1.40 6.75
CA TYR A 146 2.44 1.27 7.60
C TYR A 146 1.30 0.52 6.90
N ALA A 147 1.05 0.84 5.62
CA ALA A 147 0.03 0.14 4.83
C ALA A 147 0.38 -1.35 4.62
N PHE A 148 1.63 -1.65 4.25
CA PHE A 148 2.08 -3.01 3.97
C PHE A 148 2.21 -3.89 5.22
N LEU A 149 2.36 -3.31 6.42
CA LEU A 149 2.17 -4.06 7.67
C LEU A 149 0.75 -4.65 7.75
N SER A 150 -0.28 -3.86 7.44
CA SER A 150 -1.67 -4.36 7.46
C SER A 150 -1.97 -5.32 6.31
N VAL A 151 -1.41 -5.10 5.12
CA VAL A 151 -1.47 -6.07 4.02
C VAL A 151 -0.84 -7.40 4.42
N ALA A 152 0.32 -7.39 5.08
CA ALA A 152 0.97 -8.60 5.55
C ALA A 152 0.11 -9.38 6.57
N ARG A 153 -0.55 -8.66 7.49
CA ARG A 153 -1.51 -9.25 8.44
C ARG A 153 -2.73 -9.84 7.75
N PHE A 154 -3.29 -9.12 6.77
CA PHE A 154 -4.39 -9.61 5.94
C PHE A 154 -4.02 -10.95 5.29
N TRP A 155 -2.85 -11.03 4.66
CA TRP A 155 -2.41 -12.27 4.02
C TRP A 155 -2.09 -13.40 5.00
N ALA A 156 -1.64 -13.10 6.22
CA ALA A 156 -1.46 -14.12 7.26
C ALA A 156 -2.80 -14.78 7.64
N VAL A 157 -3.85 -13.98 7.81
CA VAL A 157 -5.21 -14.47 8.09
C VAL A 157 -5.78 -15.25 6.92
N GLU A 158 -5.64 -14.74 5.68
CA GLU A 158 -6.12 -15.46 4.49
C GLU A 158 -5.38 -16.79 4.30
N ALA A 159 -4.06 -16.83 4.52
CA ALA A 159 -3.28 -18.05 4.45
C ALA A 159 -3.72 -19.11 5.48
N ALA A 160 -4.12 -18.68 6.68
CA ALA A 160 -4.61 -19.58 7.72
C ALA A 160 -6.03 -20.09 7.43
N ALA A 161 -6.87 -19.29 6.79
CA ALA A 161 -8.27 -19.62 6.52
C ALA A 161 -8.50 -20.38 5.19
N GLU A 162 -7.54 -20.33 4.25
CA GLU A 162 -7.70 -20.90 2.92
C GLU A 162 -7.55 -22.44 2.92
N ARG A 163 -8.55 -23.10 2.32
CA ARG A 163 -8.64 -24.56 2.28
C ARG A 163 -8.02 -25.10 1.01
N ASP A 164 -8.20 -24.39 -0.11
CA ASP A 164 -7.58 -24.76 -1.36
C ASP A 164 -6.04 -24.70 -1.23
N PRO A 165 -5.31 -25.80 -1.50
CA PRO A 165 -3.86 -25.83 -1.30
C PRO A 165 -3.08 -24.82 -2.15
N GLU A 166 -3.52 -24.56 -3.37
CA GLU A 166 -2.82 -23.65 -4.29
C GLU A 166 -3.04 -22.20 -3.88
N GLU A 167 -4.29 -21.80 -3.59
CA GLU A 167 -4.62 -20.48 -3.09
C GLU A 167 -4.00 -20.22 -1.72
N ARG A 168 -3.96 -21.23 -0.85
CA ARG A 168 -3.27 -21.13 0.45
C ARG A 168 -1.78 -20.87 0.24
N TYR A 169 -1.13 -21.58 -0.67
CA TYR A 169 0.27 -21.35 -0.99
C TYR A 169 0.50 -19.93 -1.53
N ARG A 170 -0.34 -19.45 -2.45
CA ARG A 170 -0.29 -18.06 -2.96
C ARG A 170 -0.44 -17.04 -1.84
N ALA A 171 -1.35 -17.26 -0.89
CA ALA A 171 -1.53 -16.39 0.27
C ALA A 171 -0.31 -16.41 1.21
N GLN A 172 0.30 -17.58 1.44
CA GLN A 172 1.53 -17.71 2.23
C GLN A 172 2.71 -16.96 1.59
N VAL A 173 2.86 -17.04 0.27
CA VAL A 173 3.88 -16.29 -0.49
C VAL A 173 3.66 -14.78 -0.33
N ARG A 174 2.42 -14.30 -0.49
CA ARG A 174 2.08 -12.87 -0.30
C ARG A 174 2.34 -12.41 1.13
N CYS A 175 1.97 -13.22 2.13
CA CYS A 175 2.26 -12.95 3.53
C CYS A 175 3.77 -12.79 3.74
N ALA A 176 4.56 -13.80 3.35
CA ALA A 176 6.02 -13.80 3.46
C ALA A 176 6.65 -12.58 2.78
N ARG A 177 6.22 -12.27 1.55
CA ARG A 177 6.71 -11.15 0.76
C ARG A 177 6.48 -9.82 1.47
N TRP A 178 5.25 -9.56 1.89
CA TRP A 178 4.90 -8.25 2.44
C TRP A 178 5.39 -8.05 3.87
N ARG A 179 5.39 -9.07 4.72
CA ARG A 179 5.99 -8.95 6.08
C ARG A 179 7.49 -8.69 6.02
N GLY A 180 8.21 -9.36 5.11
CA GLY A 180 9.65 -9.16 4.93
C GLY A 180 9.97 -7.81 4.29
N ALA A 181 9.18 -7.40 3.30
CA ALA A 181 9.30 -6.09 2.66
C ALA A 181 9.09 -4.94 3.65
N ALA A 182 7.99 -4.95 4.40
CA ALA A 182 7.69 -3.93 5.39
C ALA A 182 8.72 -3.91 6.53
N ALA A 183 9.18 -5.08 7.01
CA ALA A 183 10.22 -5.15 8.03
C ALA A 183 11.52 -4.47 7.60
N ARG A 184 11.99 -4.75 6.39
CA ARG A 184 13.19 -4.11 5.83
C ARG A 184 13.00 -2.61 5.62
N ALA A 185 11.81 -2.16 5.21
CA ALA A 185 11.53 -0.74 5.07
C ALA A 185 11.49 -0.02 6.42
N ALA A 186 10.92 -0.64 7.45
CA ALA A 186 10.96 -0.13 8.83
C ALA A 186 12.39 0.00 9.35
N ASP A 187 13.25 -0.98 9.07
CA ASP A 187 14.67 -0.94 9.42
C ASP A 187 15.39 0.23 8.74
N VAL A 188 15.19 0.43 7.43
CA VAL A 188 15.72 1.61 6.69
C VAL A 188 15.25 2.93 7.30
N ILE A 189 13.99 3.03 7.73
CA ILE A 189 13.49 4.25 8.38
C ILE A 189 14.20 4.47 9.74
N LEU A 190 14.46 3.41 10.51
CA LEU A 190 15.10 3.47 11.83
C LEU A 190 16.63 3.65 11.76
N THR A 191 17.25 3.42 10.61
CA THR A 191 18.68 3.58 10.36
C THR A 191 18.96 4.80 9.49
N ASP A 192 18.72 4.71 8.19
CA ASP A 192 19.03 5.77 7.20
C ASP A 192 18.13 7.00 7.36
N GLY A 193 16.90 6.82 7.85
CA GLY A 193 15.94 7.90 8.10
C GLY A 193 15.93 8.42 9.53
N ALA A 194 16.79 7.89 10.40
CA ALA A 194 16.67 8.02 11.85
C ALA A 194 16.83 9.46 12.34
N ASP A 195 17.64 10.27 11.65
CA ASP A 195 17.89 11.67 11.93
C ASP A 195 16.68 12.56 11.65
N ARG A 196 15.74 12.07 10.83
CA ARG A 196 14.50 12.75 10.47
C ARG A 196 13.31 12.35 11.33
N LEU A 197 13.46 11.38 12.23
CA LEU A 197 12.37 10.96 13.13
C LEU A 197 12.28 11.90 14.34
N THR A 198 11.08 12.40 14.63
CA THR A 198 10.81 12.99 15.95
C THR A 198 10.88 11.90 17.04
N PRO A 199 10.95 12.23 18.34
CA PRO A 199 10.85 11.23 19.39
C PRO A 199 9.58 10.36 19.28
N THR A 200 8.46 10.96 18.87
CA THR A 200 7.20 10.24 18.65
C THR A 200 7.25 9.38 17.39
N GLY A 201 7.82 9.89 16.30
CA GLY A 201 8.07 9.11 15.08
C GLY A 201 8.92 7.88 15.33
N ARG A 202 10.00 8.01 16.10
CA ARG A 202 10.84 6.88 16.49
C ARG A 202 10.05 5.82 17.24
N ARG A 203 9.28 6.21 18.26
CA ARG A 203 8.40 5.27 18.99
C ARG A 203 7.39 4.58 18.06
N PHE A 204 6.80 5.34 17.14
CA PHE A 204 5.83 4.82 16.18
C PHE A 204 6.44 3.76 15.25
N VAL A 205 7.59 4.05 14.64
CA VAL A 205 8.25 3.12 13.72
C VAL A 205 8.83 1.92 14.46
N THR A 206 9.36 2.09 15.68
CA THR A 206 9.79 0.97 16.52
C THR A 206 8.61 0.04 16.84
N ALA A 207 7.43 0.57 17.17
CA ALA A 207 6.24 -0.24 17.39
C ALA A 207 5.81 -1.01 16.12
N MET A 208 5.93 -0.39 14.93
CA MET A 208 5.71 -1.08 13.67
C MET A 208 6.74 -2.21 13.46
N ALA A 209 8.02 -1.95 13.73
CA ALA A 209 9.08 -2.95 13.60
C ALA A 209 8.85 -4.15 14.53
N HIS A 210 8.40 -3.91 15.77
CA HIS A 210 8.04 -4.98 16.71
C HIS A 210 6.84 -5.80 16.19
N ALA A 211 5.78 -5.14 15.74
CA ALA A 211 4.63 -5.82 15.15
C ALA A 211 4.99 -6.66 13.91
N LEU A 212 5.96 -6.20 13.11
CA LEU A 212 6.49 -6.93 11.96
C LEU A 212 7.38 -8.10 12.39
N ALA A 213 8.17 -7.94 13.46
CA ALA A 213 8.97 -9.02 14.03
C ALA A 213 8.07 -10.17 14.54
N ASP A 214 6.99 -9.84 15.27
CA ASP A 214 6.01 -10.82 15.73
C ASP A 214 5.36 -11.57 14.55
N LEU A 215 4.99 -10.83 13.50
CA LEU A 215 4.40 -11.42 12.29
C LEU A 215 5.42 -12.29 11.53
N ASN A 216 6.70 -11.92 11.53
CA ASN A 216 7.79 -12.68 10.93
C ASN A 216 8.11 -13.96 11.71
N ALA A 217 7.94 -13.96 13.03
CA ALA A 217 8.15 -15.12 13.88
C ALA A 217 7.14 -16.25 13.62
N THR A 218 5.98 -15.93 13.02
CA THR A 218 5.00 -16.96 12.63
C THR A 218 5.57 -17.84 11.51
N PRO A 219 5.69 -19.17 11.72
CA PRO A 219 6.27 -20.05 10.71
C PRO A 219 5.44 -20.09 9.41
N LEU A 220 6.13 -20.09 8.27
CA LEU A 220 5.55 -20.34 6.94
C LEU A 220 6.35 -21.46 6.25
N PRO A 221 5.75 -22.19 5.30
CA PRO A 221 6.47 -23.18 4.52
C PRO A 221 7.70 -22.56 3.84
N ALA A 222 8.85 -23.25 3.94
CA ALA A 222 10.12 -22.74 3.40
C ALA A 222 10.05 -22.48 1.88
N SER A 223 9.23 -23.23 1.13
CA SER A 223 8.96 -22.97 -0.29
C SER A 223 8.32 -21.60 -0.52
N ALA A 224 7.32 -21.22 0.29
CA ALA A 224 6.65 -19.94 0.16
C ALA A 224 7.58 -18.77 0.50
N VAL A 225 8.46 -18.95 1.50
CA VAL A 225 9.49 -17.96 1.87
C VAL A 225 10.49 -17.78 0.73
N ARG A 226 11.04 -18.87 0.17
CA ARG A 226 11.99 -18.79 -0.97
C ARG A 226 11.37 -18.13 -2.19
N GLU A 227 10.10 -18.41 -2.47
CA GLU A 227 9.37 -17.78 -3.56
C GLU A 227 9.24 -16.26 -3.34
N ALA A 228 8.83 -15.86 -2.14
CA ALA A 228 8.72 -14.45 -1.77
C ALA A 228 10.06 -13.70 -1.84
N ASP A 229 11.15 -14.35 -1.41
CA ASP A 229 12.50 -13.79 -1.49
C ASP A 229 12.96 -13.61 -2.93
N ARG A 230 12.65 -14.56 -3.82
CA ARG A 230 12.92 -14.42 -5.26
C ARG A 230 12.19 -13.23 -5.86
N GLN A 231 10.88 -13.12 -5.61
CA GLN A 231 10.09 -11.98 -6.09
C GLN A 231 10.63 -10.62 -5.58
N ALA A 232 11.13 -10.59 -4.33
CA ALA A 232 11.73 -9.40 -3.76
C ALA A 232 13.09 -9.06 -4.37
N ALA A 233 13.91 -10.07 -4.71
CA ALA A 233 15.17 -9.89 -5.42
C ALA A 233 14.93 -9.37 -6.84
N ASP A 234 14.04 -10.00 -7.60
CA ASP A 234 13.70 -9.60 -8.97
C ASP A 234 13.20 -8.16 -9.02
N HIS A 235 12.35 -7.76 -8.06
CA HIS A 235 11.89 -6.37 -7.95
C HIS A 235 13.04 -5.41 -7.66
N ARG A 236 13.94 -5.76 -6.74
CA ARG A 236 15.10 -4.92 -6.39
C ARG A 236 16.03 -4.73 -7.59
N GLU A 237 16.22 -5.76 -8.40
CA GLU A 237 17.01 -5.67 -9.63
C GLU A 237 16.36 -4.74 -10.66
N ARG A 238 15.06 -4.88 -10.91
CA ARG A 238 14.32 -3.97 -11.80
C ARG A 238 14.38 -2.53 -11.32
N HIS A 239 14.23 -2.29 -10.02
CA HIS A 239 14.32 -0.96 -9.41
C HIS A 239 15.71 -0.33 -9.61
N ARG A 240 16.79 -1.09 -9.35
CA ARG A 240 18.17 -0.64 -9.60
C ARG A 240 18.39 -0.27 -11.07
N ALA A 241 17.97 -1.12 -11.99
CA ALA A 241 18.10 -0.87 -13.42
C ALA A 241 17.33 0.38 -13.88
N ALA A 242 16.14 0.62 -13.31
CA ALA A 242 15.37 1.84 -13.57
C ALA A 242 16.06 3.10 -13.02
N GLY A 243 16.65 3.02 -11.83
CA GLY A 243 17.42 4.10 -11.21
C GLY A 243 18.63 4.51 -12.05
N GLU A 244 19.39 3.53 -12.55
CA GLU A 244 20.55 3.80 -13.41
C GLU A 244 20.17 4.47 -14.73
N ARG A 245 19.07 4.05 -15.37
CA ARG A 245 18.57 4.69 -16.60
C ARG A 245 18.20 6.16 -16.37
N ARG A 246 17.54 6.47 -15.25
CA ARG A 246 17.20 7.85 -14.85
C ARG A 246 18.45 8.68 -14.56
N GLY A 247 19.47 8.08 -13.95
CA GLY A 247 20.76 8.72 -13.70
C GLY A 247 21.49 9.10 -15.01
N ARG A 248 21.53 8.18 -15.99
CA ARG A 248 22.13 8.42 -17.30
C ARG A 248 21.41 9.52 -18.11
N HIS A 249 20.08 9.57 -18.06
CA HIS A 249 19.33 10.61 -18.77
C HIS A 249 19.55 12.01 -18.16
N ARG A 250 19.70 12.11 -16.83
CA ARG A 250 20.02 13.38 -16.15
C ARG A 250 21.43 13.88 -16.42
N THR A 251 22.39 13.01 -16.74
CA THR A 251 23.76 13.44 -17.08
C THR A 251 23.87 13.97 -18.51
N ASP A 252 23.00 13.53 -19.42
CA ASP A 252 23.02 13.95 -20.83
C ASP A 252 22.30 15.29 -21.09
N ASP A 253 21.38 15.70 -20.19
CA ASP A 253 20.61 16.95 -20.29
C ASP A 253 21.31 18.18 -19.67
N ASN A 254 22.58 18.08 -19.26
CA ASN A 254 23.35 19.23 -18.76
C ASN A 254 24.57 19.53 -19.66
N PRO A 255 24.39 20.15 -20.85
CA PRO A 255 25.50 20.76 -21.53
C PRO A 255 25.87 22.01 -20.73
N VAL A 256 26.95 21.90 -19.96
CA VAL A 256 27.65 23.03 -19.36
C VAL A 256 27.79 24.13 -20.42
N ARG A 257 27.21 25.29 -20.16
CA ARG A 257 27.55 26.57 -20.80
C ARG A 257 27.96 27.55 -19.72
#